data_AF-A0A963WEZ4-F1
#
_entry.id   AF-A0A963WEZ4-F1
#
_cell.length_a   1.000
_cell.length_b   1.000
_cell.length_c   1.000
_cell.angle_alpha   90.00
_cell.angle_beta   90.00
_cell.angle_gamma   90.00
#
_symmetry.space_group_name_H-M   'P 1'
#
loop_
_entity.id
_entity.type
_entity.pdbx_description
1 polymer ?
#
loop_
_entity_poly.entity_id
_entity_poly.type
_entity_poly.pdbx_seq_one_letter_code
_entity_poly.pdbx_strand_id
1 'polypeptide(L)' 'MWPEHMAAVRLFDAVCTQWRMGPRFPVGLDYPAVFQTARLLRLRCRRDDLLHLQVMEQAALEWFVKQAK' A
#
# COMPACT_ATOMS: atom_id res chain seq x y z
N MET A 1 0.51 -5.59 16.52
CA MET A 1 -0.19 -4.52 15.76
C MET A 1 -1.45 -4.13 16.50
N TRP A 2 -1.74 -2.83 16.60
CA TRP A 2 -2.97 -2.35 17.24
C TRP A 2 -4.20 -2.56 16.32
N PRO A 3 -5.40 -2.84 16.88
CA PRO A 3 -6.60 -3.14 16.11
C PRO A 3 -6.98 -2.09 15.07
N GLU A 4 -6.72 -0.81 15.35
CA GLU A 4 -7.08 0.34 14.52
C GLU A 4 -6.34 0.34 13.17
N HIS A 5 -5.13 -0.21 13.13
CA HIS A 5 -4.30 -0.27 11.92
C HIS A 5 -4.59 -1.51 11.05
N MET A 6 -5.36 -2.47 11.55
CA MET A 6 -5.60 -3.74 10.85
C MET A 6 -6.30 -3.57 9.50
N ALA A 7 -7.13 -2.53 9.35
CA ALA A 7 -7.76 -2.22 8.06
C ALA A 7 -6.73 -1.79 7.02
N ALA A 8 -5.81 -0.90 7.38
CA ALA A 8 -4.73 -0.47 6.49
C ALA A 8 -3.76 -1.61 6.16
N VAL A 9 -3.48 -2.50 7.12
CA VAL A 9 -2.65 -3.69 6.89
C VAL A 9 -3.30 -4.63 5.88
N ARG A 10 -4.59 -4.93 6.06
CA ARG A 10 -5.34 -5.77 5.11
C ARG A 10 -5.42 -5.13 3.73
N LEU A 11 -5.55 -3.80 3.69
CA LEU A 11 -5.53 -3.06 2.44
C LEU A 11 -4.16 -3.15 1.77
N PHE A 12 -3.07 -2.94 2.52
CA PHE A 12 -1.69 -3.05 2.03
C PHE A 12 -1.39 -4.45 1.50
N ASP A 13 -1.76 -5.49 2.23
CA ASP A 13 -1.59 -6.89 1.84
C ASP A 13 -2.33 -7.21 0.54
N ALA A 14 -3.58 -6.72 0.40
CA ALA A 14 -4.38 -6.92 -0.80
C ALA A 14 -3.84 -6.21 -2.05
N VAL A 15 -3.07 -5.12 -1.88
CA VAL A 15 -2.55 -4.30 -2.98
C VAL A 15 -1.03 -4.41 -3.12
N CYS A 16 -0.39 -5.35 -2.42
CA CYS A 16 1.07 -5.46 -2.33
C CYS A 16 1.76 -5.76 -3.67
N THR A 17 1.00 -6.14 -4.69
CA THR A 17 1.45 -6.38 -6.07
C THR A 17 1.17 -5.21 -7.02
N GLN A 18 0.40 -4.21 -6.59
CA GLN A 18 -0.11 -3.12 -7.43
C GLN A 18 0.79 -1.88 -7.36
N TRP A 19 2.04 -2.06 -7.77
CA TRP A 19 3.04 -0.99 -7.79
C TRP A 19 3.10 -0.29 -9.15
N ARG A 20 3.22 1.03 -9.14
CA ARG A 20 3.72 1.79 -10.27
C ARG A 20 5.23 1.61 -10.35
N MET A 21 5.70 1.13 -11.49
CA MET A 21 7.12 0.87 -11.72
C MET A 21 7.79 2.08 -12.36
N GLY A 22 8.88 2.55 -11.75
CA GLY A 22 9.84 3.45 -12.39
C GLY A 22 10.93 2.69 -13.15
N PRO A 23 11.95 3.38 -13.69
CA PRO A 23 13.00 2.76 -14.51
C PRO A 23 13.83 1.67 -13.81
N ARG A 24 13.87 1.64 -12.47
CA ARG A 24 14.69 0.69 -11.70
C ARG A 24 13.94 0.05 -10.53
N PHE A 25 12.97 0.74 -9.93
CA PHE A 25 12.25 0.27 -8.74
C PHE A 25 10.83 0.84 -8.70
N PRO A 26 9.93 0.26 -7.88
CA PRO A 26 8.61 0.81 -7.59
C PRO A 26 8.69 2.27 -7.10
N VAL A 27 7.81 3.14 -7.59
CA VAL A 27 7.74 4.56 -7.19
C VAL A 27 6.54 4.89 -6.31
N GLY A 28 5.59 3.96 -6.18
CA GLY A 28 4.40 4.08 -5.34
C GLY A 28 3.35 3.05 -5.71
N LEU A 29 2.32 2.93 -4.88
CA LEU A 29 1.13 2.13 -5.14
C LEU A 29 0.26 2.79 -6.22
N ASP A 30 -0.40 1.98 -7.03
CA ASP A 30 -1.37 2.48 -7.98
C ASP A 30 -2.72 2.73 -7.31
N TYR A 31 -2.95 3.96 -6.84
CA TYR A 31 -4.14 4.33 -6.07
C TYR A 31 -5.49 3.99 -6.74
N PRO A 32 -5.69 4.15 -8.05
CA PRO A 32 -6.85 3.60 -8.74
C PRO A 32 -7.06 2.10 -8.49
N ALA A 33 -6.00 1.29 -8.60
CA ALA A 33 -6.04 -0.14 -8.29
C ALA A 33 -6.29 -0.39 -6.80
N VAL A 34 -5.73 0.43 -5.90
CA VAL A 34 -6.02 0.35 -4.45
C VAL A 34 -7.51 0.50 -4.17
N PHE A 35 -8.14 1.54 -4.72
CA PHE A 35 -9.57 1.78 -4.53
C PHE A 35 -10.43 0.68 -5.17
N GLN A 36 -10.03 0.19 -6.34
CA GLN A 36 -10.75 -0.88 -7.03
C GLN A 36 -10.64 -2.21 -6.26
N THR A 37 -9.46 -2.58 -5.79
CA THR A 37 -9.24 -3.78 -4.96
C THR A 37 -10.00 -3.70 -3.65
N ALA A 38 -9.98 -2.55 -2.97
CA ALA A 38 -10.75 -2.34 -1.75
C ALA A 38 -12.26 -2.56 -2.00
N ARG A 39 -12.79 -2.06 -3.12
CA ARG A 39 -14.18 -2.25 -3.52
C ARG A 39 -14.49 -3.72 -3.81
N LEU A 40 -13.66 -4.40 -4.62
CA LEU A 40 -13.87 -5.79 -5.02
C LEU A 40 -13.85 -6.75 -3.82
N LEU A 41 -12.93 -6.53 -2.89
CA LEU A 41 -12.74 -7.37 -1.71
C LEU A 41 -13.56 -6.91 -0.50
N ARG A 42 -14.38 -5.86 -0.65
CA ARG A 42 -15.17 -5.25 0.42
C ARG A 42 -14.32 -4.86 1.65
N LEU A 43 -13.10 -4.41 1.40
CA LEU A 43 -12.20 -3.92 2.44
C LEU A 43 -12.58 -2.50 2.85
N ARG A 44 -12.39 -2.19 4.14
CA ARG A 44 -12.54 -0.83 4.65
C ARG A 44 -11.42 0.03 4.08
N CYS A 45 -11.78 1.14 3.46
CA CYS A 45 -10.84 2.13 2.92
C CYS A 45 -11.31 3.55 3.26
N ARG A 46 -11.09 3.96 4.52
CA ARG A 46 -11.37 5.33 4.98
C ARG A 46 -10.13 6.21 4.84
N ARG A 47 -10.28 7.52 5.05
CA ARG A 47 -9.18 8.48 5.06
C ARG A 47 -8.03 8.04 5.97
N ASP A 48 -8.33 7.64 7.21
CA ASP A 48 -7.30 7.24 8.17
C ASP A 48 -6.60 5.92 7.77
N ASP A 49 -7.34 5.01 7.12
CA ASP A 49 -6.76 3.77 6.58
C ASP A 49 -5.78 4.07 5.44
N LEU A 50 -6.09 5.06 4.59
CA LEU A 50 -5.18 5.52 3.54
C LEU A 50 -3.93 6.21 4.09
N LEU A 51 -4.06 7.00 5.16
CA LEU A 51 -2.90 7.62 5.83
C LEU A 51 -1.97 6.55 6.41
N HIS A 52 -2.53 5.53 7.05
CA HIS A 52 -1.73 4.40 7.54
C HIS A 52 -1.14 3.56 6.39
N LEU A 53 -1.86 3.39 5.28
CA LEU A 53 -1.36 2.74 4.07
C LEU A 53 -0.13 3.47 3.51
N GLN A 54 -0.17 4.80 3.47
CA GLN A 54 0.95 5.64 3.01
C GLN A 54 2.22 5.47 3.85
N VAL A 55 2.08 5.26 5.16
CA VAL A 55 3.22 4.94 6.02
C VAL A 55 3.84 3.59 5.64
N MET A 56 3.02 2.58 5.34
CA MET A 56 3.51 1.27 4.88
C MET A 56 4.12 1.33 3.48
N GLU A 57 3.51 2.10 2.57
CA GLU A 57 4.03 2.40 1.24
C GLU A 57 5.43 3.01 1.33
N GLN A 58 5.61 4.06 2.12
CA GLN A 58 6.89 4.71 2.31
C GLN A 58 7.96 3.74 2.86
N ALA A 59 7.61 2.92 3.86
CA ALA A 59 8.52 1.93 4.41
C ALA A 59 8.94 0.87 3.36
N ALA A 60 8.00 0.46 2.50
CA ALA A 60 8.28 -0.48 1.40
C ALA A 60 9.17 0.17 0.32
N LEU A 61 8.95 1.43 -0.04
CA LEU A 61 9.82 2.16 -0.96
C LEU A 61 11.25 2.28 -0.42
N GLU A 62 11.42 2.59 0.87
CA GLU A 62 12.73 2.60 1.51
C GLU A 62 13.41 1.22 1.49
N TRP A 63 12.63 0.15 1.64
CA TRP A 63 13.13 -1.22 1.53
C TRP A 63 13.60 -1.53 0.11
N PHE A 64 12.82 -1.20 -0.93
CA PHE A 64 13.24 -1.39 -2.32
C PHE A 64 14.52 -0.62 -2.66
N VAL A 65 14.63 0.62 -2.19
CA VAL A 65 15.85 1.43 -2.39
C VAL A 65 17.06 0.80 -1.70
N LYS A 66 16.89 0.24 -0.50
CA LYS A 66 17.97 -0.47 0.21
C LYS A 66 18.41 -1.73 -0.53
N GLN A 67 17.49 -2.49 -1.11
CA GLN A 67 17.80 -3.71 -1.87
C GLN A 67 18.46 -3.43 -3.23
N ALA A 68 18.29 -2.21 -3.77
CA ALA A 68 18.88 -1.79 -5.05
C ALA A 68 20.30 -1.22 -4.91
N LYS A 69 20.82 -1.06 -3.69
CA LYS A 69 22.20 -0.65 -3.38
C LYS A 69 23.09 -1.86 -3.20
#